data_AF-A7VTE2-F1
#
_entry.id   AF-A7VTE2-F1
#
_cell.length_a   1.000
_cell.length_b   1.000
_cell.length_c   1.000
_cell.angle_alpha   90.00
_cell.angle_beta   90.00
_cell.angle_gamma   90.00
#
_symmetry.space_group_name_H-M   'P 1'
#
loop_
_entity.id
_entity.type
_entity.pdbx_description
1 polymer ?
#
loop_
_entity_poly.entity_id
_entity_poly.type
_entity_poly.pdbx_seq_one_letter_code
_entity_poly.pdbx_strand_id
1 'polypeptide(L)'
;MGVGVASISILFGVILILFGVLITISGIAILKKNKTKRSAAQEMQEINPNQDNTANMVYVFITPTGKKYHKDPGCAGEKCIRVDINEAKSKGYTACSKCEHFYFLK
;
A
#
# COMPACT_ATOMS: atom_id res chain seq x y z
N MET A 1 59.62 7.26 -28.37
CA MET A 1 58.68 6.64 -27.40
C MET A 1 57.86 7.75 -26.77
N GLY A 2 56.67 8.07 -27.30
CA GLY A 2 55.96 9.29 -26.90
C GLY A 2 54.44 9.30 -27.11
N VAL A 3 53.82 8.13 -27.27
CA VAL A 3 52.36 7.99 -27.50
C VAL A 3 51.72 7.15 -26.38
N GLY A 4 52.09 7.42 -25.13
CA GLY A 4 51.63 6.63 -23.97
C GLY A 4 50.68 7.36 -23.03
N VAL A 5 50.77 8.69 -22.92
CA VAL A 5 50.05 9.43 -21.87
C VAL A 5 48.80 10.15 -22.37
N ALA A 6 48.80 10.62 -23.63
CA ALA A 6 47.66 11.34 -24.19
C ALA A 6 46.41 10.45 -24.37
N SER A 7 46.61 9.19 -24.78
CA SER A 7 45.52 8.24 -25.03
C SER A 7 44.80 7.80 -23.75
N ILE A 8 45.56 7.61 -22.66
CA ILE A 8 45.01 7.24 -21.34
C ILE A 8 44.22 8.40 -20.75
N SER A 9 44.68 9.65 -20.86
CA SER A 9 43.93 10.81 -20.36
C SER A 9 42.58 11.02 -21.05
N ILE A 10 42.51 10.79 -22.36
CA ILE A 10 41.26 10.92 -23.13
C ILE A 10 40.27 9.82 -22.73
N LEU A 11 40.75 8.59 -22.55
CA LEU A 11 39.91 7.45 -22.17
C LEU A 11 39.37 7.59 -20.73
N PHE A 12 40.21 7.99 -19.77
CA PHE A 12 39.78 8.29 -18.40
C PHE A 12 38.81 9.47 -18.33
N GLY A 13 39.02 10.52 -19.15
CA GLY A 13 38.11 11.65 -19.24
C GLY A 13 36.72 11.27 -19.74
N VAL A 14 36.63 10.49 -20.81
CA VAL A 14 35.35 9.99 -21.35
C VAL A 14 34.63 9.07 -20.35
N ILE A 15 35.38 8.22 -19.65
CA ILE A 15 34.83 7.34 -18.60
C ILE A 15 34.26 8.16 -17.42
N LEU A 16 34.99 9.16 -16.92
CA LEU A 16 34.50 10.01 -15.82
C LEU A 16 33.26 10.82 -16.21
N ILE A 17 33.14 11.25 -17.47
CA ILE A 17 31.95 11.97 -17.96
C ILE A 17 30.74 11.03 -18.02
N LEU A 18 30.90 9.79 -18.50
CA LEU A 18 29.81 8.80 -18.54
C LEU A 18 29.35 8.36 -17.13
N PHE A 19 30.29 8.14 -16.20
CA PHE A 19 29.95 7.83 -14.81
C PHE A 19 29.33 9.02 -14.07
N GLY A 20 29.79 10.25 -14.34
CA GLY A 20 29.21 11.47 -13.75
C GLY A 20 27.75 11.70 -14.16
N VAL A 21 27.40 11.43 -15.43
CA VAL A 21 26.03 11.55 -15.95
C VAL A 21 25.11 10.45 -15.38
N LEU A 22 25.63 9.25 -15.12
CA LEU A 22 24.86 8.18 -14.44
C LEU A 22 24.53 8.51 -12.98
N ILE A 23 25.45 9.18 -12.26
CA ILE A 23 25.25 9.54 -10.85
C ILE A 23 24.20 10.67 -10.70
N THR A 24 24.11 11.60 -11.65
CA THR A 24 23.11 12.69 -11.58
C THR A 24 21.68 12.23 -11.91
N ILE A 25 21.53 11.24 -12.80
CA ILE A 25 20.21 10.67 -13.14
C ILE A 25 19.60 9.90 -11.97
N SER A 26 20.43 9.26 -11.14
CA SER A 26 19.95 8.51 -9.97
C SER A 26 19.61 9.38 -8.74
N GLY A 27 19.95 10.68 -8.75
CA GLY A 27 19.83 11.57 -7.59
C GLY A 27 18.56 12.44 -7.52
N ILE A 28 17.69 12.43 -8.54
CA ILE A 28 16.52 13.33 -8.61
C ILE A 28 15.24 12.69 -8.02
N ALA A 29 15.24 11.38 -7.73
CA ALA A 29 14.08 10.73 -7.15
C ALA A 29 14.19 10.61 -5.62
N ILE A 30 13.14 11.11 -4.94
CA ILE A 30 12.74 10.79 -3.56
C ILE A 30 13.30 11.73 -2.46
N LEU A 31 12.96 13.02 -2.56
CA LEU A 31 12.55 13.78 -1.39
C LEU A 31 11.02 13.76 -1.28
N LYS A 32 10.51 13.54 -0.05
CA LYS A 32 9.10 13.54 0.41
C LYS A 32 8.52 12.10 0.44
N LYS A 33 8.38 11.43 1.59
CA LYS A 33 7.79 11.90 2.86
C LYS A 33 8.42 11.22 4.09
N ASN A 34 8.81 12.05 5.04
CA ASN A 34 9.03 11.71 6.45
C ASN A 34 7.67 11.39 7.12
N LYS A 35 7.53 10.18 7.66
CA LYS A 35 6.95 9.94 8.98
C LYS A 35 7.72 8.80 9.66
N THR A 36 8.66 9.19 10.51
CA THR A 36 9.13 8.40 11.65
C THR A 36 7.98 7.67 12.34
N LYS A 37 8.09 6.35 12.51
CA LYS A 37 8.02 5.64 13.81
C LYS A 37 8.77 4.31 13.71
N ARG A 38 9.98 4.24 14.28
CA ARG A 38 10.53 2.98 14.80
C ARG A 38 9.82 2.73 16.13
N SER A 39 8.96 1.73 16.18
CA SER A 39 8.50 1.10 17.41
C SER A 39 8.18 -0.36 17.11
N ALA A 40 8.60 -1.21 18.04
CA ALA A 40 8.58 -2.66 18.05
C ALA A 40 7.29 -3.34 17.56
N ALA A 41 7.44 -4.60 17.15
CA ALA A 41 6.37 -5.57 17.08
C ALA A 41 5.48 -5.48 18.33
N GLN A 42 4.23 -5.08 18.15
CA GLN A 42 3.11 -5.50 18.98
C GLN A 42 1.78 -5.28 18.25
N GLU A 43 1.08 -6.39 18.16
CA GLU A 43 -0.28 -6.69 17.70
C GLU A 43 -1.36 -5.76 18.26
N MET A 44 -2.09 -5.09 17.35
CA MET A 44 -3.55 -4.79 17.33
C MET A 44 -3.75 -3.60 16.38
N GLN A 45 -4.49 -3.82 15.29
CA GLN A 45 -4.80 -2.76 14.33
C GLN A 45 -5.76 -1.74 14.95
N GLU A 46 -5.16 -0.67 15.47
CA GLU A 46 -5.81 0.59 15.81
C GLU A 46 -6.21 1.32 14.52
N ILE A 47 -7.51 1.37 14.27
CA ILE A 47 -8.16 2.15 13.22
C ILE A 47 -7.89 3.65 13.45
N ASN A 48 -7.07 4.26 12.59
CA ASN A 48 -6.85 5.71 12.57
C ASN A 48 -7.97 6.39 11.75
N PRO A 49 -8.86 7.21 12.35
CA PRO A 49 -9.95 7.86 11.65
C PRO A 49 -9.45 9.16 11.01
N ASN A 50 -8.70 9.07 9.91
CA ASN A 50 -8.53 10.23 9.04
C ASN A 50 -8.22 9.82 7.60
N GLN A 51 -9.27 9.46 6.87
CA GLN A 51 -9.29 9.57 5.42
C GLN A 51 -10.61 10.20 4.99
N ASP A 52 -10.65 11.52 5.05
CA ASP A 52 -11.59 12.33 4.28
C ASP A 52 -11.21 12.20 2.79
N ASN A 53 -11.76 11.17 2.15
CA ASN A 53 -12.17 11.19 0.75
C ASN A 53 -13.61 10.71 0.76
N THR A 54 -14.53 11.66 0.96
CA THR A 54 -15.97 11.42 1.05
C THR A 54 -16.55 11.02 -0.32
N ALA A 55 -16.17 9.83 -0.79
CA ALA A 55 -16.80 9.11 -1.88
C ALA A 55 -17.39 7.83 -1.28
N ASN A 56 -18.58 7.94 -0.68
CA ASN A 56 -19.43 6.82 -0.22
C ASN A 56 -18.66 5.53 0.19
N MET A 57 -17.76 5.64 1.17
CA MET A 57 -17.06 4.47 1.70
C MET A 57 -18.04 3.63 2.50
N VAL A 58 -18.47 2.51 1.92
CA VAL A 58 -19.38 1.55 2.56
C VAL A 58 -18.53 0.47 3.22
N TYR A 59 -18.56 0.44 4.55
CA TYR A 59 -17.86 -0.58 5.32
C TYR A 59 -18.72 -1.83 5.52
N VAL A 60 -18.07 -3.00 5.51
CA VAL A 60 -18.66 -4.32 5.78
C VAL A 60 -17.76 -5.11 6.74
N PHE A 61 -18.31 -6.14 7.37
CA PHE A 61 -17.61 -7.02 8.30
C PHE A 61 -17.31 -8.36 7.63
N ILE A 62 -16.06 -8.79 7.63
CA ILE A 62 -15.68 -10.13 7.16
C ILE A 62 -15.36 -11.03 8.36
N THR A 63 -15.61 -12.32 8.22
CA THR A 63 -15.22 -13.31 9.20
C THR A 63 -13.84 -13.87 8.88
N PRO A 64 -13.02 -14.25 9.88
CA PRO A 64 -11.75 -14.92 9.64
C PRO A 64 -11.94 -16.26 8.92
N THR A 65 -13.09 -16.89 9.17
CA THR A 65 -13.49 -18.16 8.57
C THR A 65 -14.58 -17.89 7.53
N GLY A 66 -14.32 -18.27 6.28
CA GLY A 66 -15.29 -18.16 5.18
C GLY A 66 -14.97 -17.07 4.17
N LYS A 67 -15.88 -16.90 3.21
CA LYS A 67 -15.73 -15.99 2.06
C LYS A 67 -16.92 -15.04 1.93
N LYS A 68 -17.57 -14.71 3.05
CA LYS A 68 -18.76 -13.86 3.08
C LYS A 68 -18.46 -12.56 3.81
N TYR A 69 -18.98 -11.46 3.29
CA TYR A 69 -19.04 -10.18 4.00
C TYR A 69 -20.45 -9.97 4.56
N HIS A 70 -20.50 -9.30 5.69
CA HIS A 70 -21.67 -9.08 6.52
C HIS A 70 -21.87 -7.59 6.71
N LYS A 71 -23.13 -7.15 6.80
CA LYS A 71 -23.45 -5.74 7.12
C LYS A 71 -23.54 -5.50 8.61
N ASP A 72 -24.04 -6.49 9.31
CA ASP A 72 -24.23 -6.46 10.75
C ASP A 72 -23.14 -7.29 11.45
N PRO A 73 -22.49 -6.75 12.49
CA PRO A 73 -21.45 -7.47 13.22
C PRO A 73 -22.02 -8.69 13.98
N GLY A 74 -23.28 -8.66 14.43
CA GLY A 74 -23.96 -9.81 15.04
C GLY A 74 -24.17 -10.97 14.07
N CYS A 75 -24.32 -10.69 12.77
CA CYS A 75 -24.33 -11.75 11.75
C CYS A 75 -22.93 -12.29 11.43
N ALA A 76 -21.88 -11.49 11.61
CA ALA A 76 -20.50 -11.90 11.38
C ALA A 76 -19.91 -12.67 12.58
N GLY A 77 -20.38 -12.39 13.79
CA GLY A 77 -19.87 -12.98 15.03
C GLY A 77 -18.67 -12.25 15.62
N GLU A 78 -18.15 -12.77 16.72
CA GLU A 78 -17.25 -12.06 17.65
C GLU A 78 -15.89 -11.66 17.07
N LYS A 79 -15.36 -12.41 16.09
CA LYS A 79 -14.02 -12.18 15.52
C LYS A 79 -14.04 -11.47 14.17
N CYS A 80 -15.07 -10.69 13.88
CA CYS A 80 -15.20 -10.03 12.58
C CYS A 80 -14.26 -8.84 12.42
N ILE A 81 -13.84 -8.59 11.17
CA ILE A 81 -12.94 -7.50 10.80
C ILE A 81 -13.71 -6.54 9.89
N ARG A 82 -13.67 -5.24 10.21
CA ARG A 82 -14.27 -4.20 9.35
C ARG A 82 -13.34 -3.90 8.18
N VAL A 83 -13.87 -3.99 6.96
CA VAL A 83 -13.15 -3.72 5.70
C VAL A 83 -14.03 -2.89 4.76
N ASP A 84 -13.44 -2.24 3.77
CA ASP A 84 -14.19 -1.58 2.70
C ASP A 84 -14.90 -2.62 1.82
N ILE A 85 -16.10 -2.31 1.32
CA ILE A 85 -16.86 -3.23 0.48
C ILE A 85 -16.14 -3.55 -0.84
N ASN A 86 -15.40 -2.60 -1.42
CA ASN A 86 -14.68 -2.81 -2.66
C ASN A 86 -13.45 -3.68 -2.40
N GLU A 87 -12.77 -3.47 -1.27
CA GLU A 87 -11.68 -4.33 -0.83
C GLU A 87 -12.16 -5.77 -0.60
N ALA A 88 -13.29 -5.95 0.09
CA ALA A 88 -13.89 -7.26 0.30
C ALA A 88 -14.23 -7.96 -1.03
N LYS A 89 -14.87 -7.26 -1.97
CA LYS A 89 -15.17 -7.80 -3.30
C LYS A 89 -13.91 -8.15 -4.08
N SER A 90 -12.88 -7.30 -4.02
CA SER A 90 -11.58 -7.53 -4.70
C SER A 90 -10.85 -8.75 -4.15
N LYS A 91 -11.01 -9.04 -2.86
CA LYS A 91 -10.50 -10.26 -2.22
C LYS A 91 -11.38 -11.50 -2.49
N GLY A 92 -12.46 -11.37 -3.26
CA GLY A 92 -13.36 -12.47 -3.61
C GLY A 92 -14.39 -12.82 -2.53
N TYR A 93 -14.67 -11.91 -1.59
CA TYR A 93 -15.77 -12.10 -0.65
C TYR A 93 -17.12 -11.84 -1.32
N THR A 94 -18.11 -12.65 -0.95
CA THR A 94 -19.49 -12.60 -1.46
C THR A 94 -20.44 -12.10 -0.38
N ALA A 95 -21.63 -11.64 -0.75
CA ALA A 95 -22.61 -11.19 0.24
C ALA A 95 -23.10 -12.37 1.11
N CYS A 96 -23.28 -12.13 2.41
CA CYS A 96 -24.02 -13.07 3.24
C CYS A 96 -25.51 -13.03 2.92
N SER A 97 -26.11 -14.17 2.60
CA SER A 97 -27.54 -14.24 2.26
C SER A 97 -28.48 -13.84 3.38
N LYS A 98 -28.06 -13.95 4.64
CA LYS A 98 -28.86 -13.41 5.75
C LYS A 98 -28.84 -11.88 5.77
N CYS A 99 -27.68 -11.30 5.49
CA CYS A 99 -27.48 -9.84 5.44
C CYS A 99 -28.10 -9.21 4.19
N GLU A 100 -28.24 -9.96 3.10
CA GLU A 100 -28.77 -9.43 1.83
C GLU A 100 -30.29 -9.21 1.86
N HIS A 101 -31.01 -9.93 2.72
CA HIS A 101 -32.47 -9.79 2.87
C HIS A 101 -32.88 -8.82 3.98
N PHE A 102 -31.98 -8.49 4.92
CA PHE A 102 -32.29 -7.71 6.11
C PHE A 102 -32.46 -6.20 5.88
N TYR A 103 -32.50 -5.73 4.63
CA TYR A 103 -32.62 -4.30 4.28
C TYR A 103 -33.99 -3.68 4.56
N PHE A 104 -35.00 -4.46 4.97
CA PHE A 104 -36.40 -4.02 5.02
C PHE A 104 -37.01 -3.88 6.42
N LEU A 105 -36.22 -3.97 7.50
CA LEU A 105 -36.74 -3.96 8.88
C LEU A 105 -36.19 -2.84 9.77
N LYS A 106 -36.01 -1.63 9.24
CA LYS A 106 -35.71 -0.45 10.07
C LYS A 106 -36.70 0.66 9.85
#